data_AF-A0A351SY09-F1
#
_entry.id   AF-A0A351SY09-F1
#
_cell.length_a   1.000
_cell.length_b   1.000
_cell.length_c   1.000
_cell.angle_alpha   90.00
_cell.angle_beta   90.00
_cell.angle_gamma   90.00
#
_symmetry.space_group_name_H-M   'P 1'
#
loop_
_entity.id
_entity.type
_entity.pdbx_description
1 polymer ?
#
loop_
_entity_poly.entity_id
_entity_poly.type
_entity_poly.pdbx_seq_one_letter_code
_entity_poly.pdbx_strand_id
1 'polypeptide(L)'
;MKGCPYKEIYMNPVRNVAQKCNGCLPRMEREVAPACVRQCPGRCIWVGFLDDPDSPVHKLVEEWKVALPLHSEFGTKPNVFYIPPLSPPRLNNEGDIDATQPRLPVEYLRSLFGPEVDGVLSRLKGEIEKKRKKEESKIMDVLIAARWQELLGPFVKDPSEAR
;
A
#
# COMPACT_ATOMS: atom_id res chain seq x y z
N MET A 1 -11.63 22.14 9.61
CA MET A 1 -11.70 20.86 8.86
C MET A 1 -11.40 20.99 7.36
N LYS A 2 -11.48 22.19 6.75
CA LYS A 2 -11.31 22.37 5.28
C LYS A 2 -9.89 22.15 4.74
N GLY A 3 -8.84 22.25 5.57
CA GLY A 3 -7.45 22.23 5.11
C GLY A 3 -6.88 20.85 4.74
N CYS A 4 -7.43 19.74 5.26
CA CYS A 4 -6.98 18.41 4.87
C CYS A 4 -7.64 18.04 3.52
N PRO A 5 -6.86 17.82 2.45
CA PRO A 5 -7.44 17.48 1.15
C PRO A 5 -8.07 16.08 1.17
N TYR A 6 -7.50 15.14 1.94
CA TYR A 6 -7.99 13.76 2.11
C TYR A 6 -9.22 13.60 3.01
N LYS A 7 -9.63 14.65 3.74
CA LYS A 7 -10.80 14.60 4.66
C LYS A 7 -10.66 13.59 5.82
N GLU A 8 -9.42 13.33 6.26
CA GLU A 8 -9.09 12.40 7.35
C GLU A 8 -9.14 13.02 8.77
N ILE A 9 -9.76 14.18 8.91
CA ILE A 9 -9.93 14.87 10.20
C ILE A 9 -11.42 15.01 10.45
N TYR A 10 -11.90 14.46 11.57
CA TYR A 10 -13.32 14.34 11.92
C TYR A 10 -13.65 15.19 13.15
N MET A 11 -14.80 15.85 13.15
CA MET A 11 -15.23 16.66 14.30
C MET A 11 -15.97 15.78 15.29
N ASN A 12 -15.58 15.81 16.56
CA ASN A 12 -16.37 15.25 17.64
C ASN A 12 -17.33 16.32 18.18
N PRO A 13 -18.65 16.21 17.95
CA PRO A 13 -19.60 17.24 18.37
C PRO A 13 -19.81 17.27 19.88
N VAL A 14 -19.61 16.15 20.58
CA VAL A 14 -19.81 16.06 22.04
C VAL A 14 -18.67 16.75 22.79
N ARG A 15 -17.43 16.50 22.35
CA ARG A 15 -16.23 17.05 23.00
C ARG A 15 -15.78 18.39 22.42
N ASN A 16 -16.40 18.81 21.30
CA ASN A 16 -16.02 19.99 20.53
C ASN A 16 -14.53 20.02 20.14
N VAL A 17 -13.98 18.86 19.74
CA VAL A 17 -12.57 18.72 19.31
C VAL A 17 -12.47 17.94 18.01
N ALA A 18 -11.45 18.25 17.22
CA ALA A 18 -11.10 17.45 16.05
C ALA A 18 -10.37 16.17 16.46
N GLN A 19 -10.71 15.05 15.84
CA GLN A 19 -10.07 13.75 16.01
C GLN A 19 -9.58 13.25 14.65
N LYS A 20 -8.52 12.44 14.64
CA LYS A 20 -7.97 11.82 13.44
C LYS A 20 -7.22 10.54 13.82
N CYS A 21 -6.77 9.78 12.82
CA CYS A 21 -5.82 8.70 13.02
C CYS A 21 -4.59 9.19 13.81
N ASN A 22 -4.23 8.48 14.87
CA ASN A 22 -3.04 8.75 15.68
C ASN A 22 -1.85 7.86 15.31
N GLY A 23 -1.93 7.15 14.17
CA GLY A 23 -0.91 6.18 13.74
C GLY A 23 -0.74 4.99 14.68
N CYS A 24 -1.65 4.77 15.63
CA CYS A 24 -1.43 3.85 16.74
C CYS A 24 -0.14 4.15 17.53
N LEU A 25 0.24 5.43 17.69
CA LEU A 25 1.47 5.83 18.40
C LEU A 25 1.71 5.06 19.72
N PRO A 26 0.72 4.89 20.64
CA PRO A 26 0.94 4.14 21.89
C PRO A 26 1.33 2.66 21.69
N ARG A 27 0.98 2.07 20.54
CA ARG A 27 1.40 0.71 20.17
C ARG A 27 2.81 0.72 19.61
N MET A 28 3.09 1.66 18.70
CA MET A 28 4.39 1.77 18.04
C MET A 28 5.53 2.07 19.03
N GLU A 29 5.28 2.90 20.05
CA GLU A 29 6.23 3.16 21.15
C GLU A 29 6.61 1.90 21.94
N ARG A 30 5.79 0.86 21.86
CA ARG A 30 6.00 -0.45 22.50
C ARG A 30 6.37 -1.53 21.50
N GLU A 31 6.82 -1.14 20.31
CA GLU A 31 7.21 -2.03 19.21
C GLU A 31 6.07 -2.96 18.75
N VAL A 32 4.82 -2.52 18.90
CA VAL A 32 3.63 -3.24 18.43
C VAL A 32 3.07 -2.55 17.19
N ALA A 33 2.87 -3.30 16.10
CA ALA A 33 2.39 -2.73 14.85
C ALA A 33 1.01 -2.07 15.00
N PRO A 34 0.71 -1.04 14.17
CA PRO A 34 -0.61 -0.43 14.13
C PRO A 34 -1.70 -1.47 13.90
N ALA A 35 -2.87 -1.25 14.53
CA ALA A 35 -3.96 -2.22 14.51
C ALA A 35 -4.43 -2.56 13.09
N CYS A 36 -4.58 -1.55 12.23
CA CYS A 36 -4.98 -1.76 10.83
C CYS A 36 -3.97 -2.60 10.03
N VAL A 37 -2.68 -2.56 10.39
CA VAL A 37 -1.62 -3.33 9.73
C VAL A 37 -1.60 -4.76 10.26
N ARG A 38 -1.48 -4.92 11.58
CA ARG A 38 -1.33 -6.25 12.22
C ARG A 38 -2.56 -7.13 12.03
N GLN A 39 -3.75 -6.54 11.99
CA GLN A 39 -5.01 -7.27 11.88
C GLN A 39 -5.48 -7.45 10.44
N CYS A 40 -4.69 -7.03 9.44
CA CYS A 40 -5.07 -7.18 8.03
C CYS A 40 -5.11 -8.66 7.63
N PRO A 41 -6.29 -9.26 7.41
CA PRO A 41 -6.38 -10.69 7.07
C PRO A 41 -5.82 -10.95 5.66
N GLY A 42 -5.88 -9.94 4.78
CA GLY A 42 -5.36 -10.01 3.42
C GLY A 42 -3.84 -9.90 3.33
N ARG A 43 -3.14 -9.54 4.42
CA ARG A 43 -1.68 -9.34 4.42
C ARG A 43 -1.22 -8.29 3.40
N CYS A 44 -2.04 -7.25 3.22
CA CYS A 44 -1.87 -6.24 2.17
C CYS A 44 -1.23 -4.93 2.65
N ILE A 45 -0.76 -4.86 3.90
CA ILE A 45 -0.31 -3.61 4.51
C ILE A 45 1.04 -3.84 5.16
N TRP A 46 2.01 -3.02 4.77
CA TRP A 46 3.36 -2.99 5.32
C TRP A 46 3.53 -1.73 6.17
N VAL A 47 4.29 -1.83 7.25
CA VAL A 47 4.70 -0.70 8.09
C VAL A 47 6.19 -0.77 8.36
N GLY A 48 6.83 0.39 8.41
CA GLY A 48 8.26 0.52 8.61
C GLY A 48 8.68 1.98 8.56
N PHE A 49 9.96 2.21 8.81
CA PHE A 49 10.55 3.53 8.63
C PHE A 49 11.13 3.63 7.22
N LEU A 50 10.89 4.75 6.54
CA LEU A 50 11.29 4.93 5.13
C LEU A 50 12.81 5.10 4.98
N ASP A 51 13.50 5.50 6.04
CA ASP A 51 14.96 5.69 6.09
C ASP A 51 15.73 4.39 6.41
N ASP A 52 15.04 3.30 6.75
CA ASP A 52 15.64 1.98 6.90
C ASP A 52 15.73 1.29 5.54
N PRO A 53 16.93 1.20 4.92
CA PRO A 53 17.11 0.64 3.58
C PRO A 53 16.80 -0.87 3.52
N ASP A 54 16.86 -1.56 4.66
CA ASP A 54 16.57 -2.98 4.72
C ASP A 54 15.07 -3.27 4.81
N SER A 55 14.26 -2.26 5.17
CA SER A 55 12.82 -2.41 5.32
C SER A 55 12.11 -2.70 3.98
N PRO A 56 11.06 -3.54 3.98
CA PRO A 56 10.21 -3.71 2.80
C PRO A 56 9.58 -2.42 2.30
N VAL A 57 9.23 -1.49 3.21
CA VAL A 57 8.65 -0.19 2.85
C VAL A 57 9.64 0.63 2.03
N HIS A 58 10.90 0.74 2.47
CA HIS A 58 11.93 1.44 1.69
C HIS A 58 12.14 0.79 0.32
N LYS A 59 12.25 -0.54 0.28
CA LYS A 59 12.45 -1.26 -0.99
C LYS A 59 11.31 -1.04 -1.97
N LEU A 60 10.06 -1.06 -1.49
CA LEU A 60 8.88 -0.84 -2.34
C LEU A 60 8.74 0.61 -2.84
N VAL A 61 9.11 1.59 -2.02
CA VAL A 61 8.92 3.02 -2.29
C VAL A 61 10.13 3.63 -3.00
N GLU A 62 11.34 3.48 -2.45
CA GLU A 62 12.55 4.18 -2.90
C GLU A 62 13.38 3.36 -3.90
N GLU A 63 13.58 2.07 -3.64
CA GLU A 63 14.44 1.21 -4.46
C GLU A 63 13.74 0.75 -5.74
N TRP A 64 12.63 0.01 -5.59
CA TRP A 64 11.91 -0.59 -6.72
C TRP A 64 10.85 0.33 -7.31
N LYS A 65 10.48 1.39 -6.58
CA LYS A 65 9.51 2.42 -7.01
C LYS A 65 8.23 1.80 -7.56
N VAL A 66 7.65 0.86 -6.82
CA VAL A 66 6.40 0.16 -7.15
C VAL A 66 5.22 0.55 -6.26
N ALA A 67 5.48 1.29 -5.17
CA ALA A 67 4.47 1.86 -4.30
C ALA A 67 4.40 3.38 -4.50
N LEU A 68 3.22 3.89 -4.87
CA LEU A 68 3.00 5.28 -5.27
C LEU A 68 2.16 6.05 -4.24
N PRO A 69 2.42 7.33 -4.00
CA PRO A 69 1.59 8.16 -3.11
C PRO A 69 0.20 8.42 -3.72
N LEU A 70 -0.82 8.50 -2.87
CA LEU A 70 -2.17 8.88 -3.30
C LEU A 70 -2.29 10.40 -3.43
N HIS A 71 -2.80 10.86 -4.58
CA HIS A 71 -3.06 12.26 -4.89
C HIS A 71 -1.86 13.18 -4.57
N SER A 72 -0.71 12.87 -5.18
CA SER A 72 0.53 13.66 -5.00
C SER A 72 0.36 15.15 -5.36
N GLU A 73 -0.56 15.47 -6.27
CA GLU A 73 -0.90 16.83 -6.69
C GLU A 73 -1.46 17.70 -5.56
N PHE A 74 -1.90 17.11 -4.46
CA PHE A 74 -2.30 17.85 -3.26
C PHE A 74 -1.13 18.51 -2.52
N GLY A 75 0.12 18.20 -2.90
CA GLY A 75 1.31 18.85 -2.36
C GLY A 75 1.64 18.53 -0.89
N THR A 76 0.92 17.59 -0.28
CA THR A 76 1.09 17.22 1.14
C THR A 76 2.24 16.24 1.39
N LYS A 77 2.77 15.62 0.33
CA LYS A 77 3.79 14.56 0.38
C LYS A 77 3.39 13.43 1.34
N PRO A 78 2.30 12.68 1.07
CA PRO A 78 1.78 11.68 1.99
C PRO A 78 2.79 10.55 2.22
N ASN A 79 2.78 9.97 3.42
CA ASN A 79 3.63 8.83 3.80
C ASN A 79 2.89 7.48 3.78
N VAL A 80 1.76 7.41 3.07
CA VAL A 80 1.06 6.15 2.77
C VAL A 80 1.15 5.95 1.26
N PHE A 81 1.67 4.80 0.87
CA PHE A 81 1.94 4.44 -0.52
C PHE A 81 1.11 3.22 -0.91
N TYR A 82 0.74 3.16 -2.18
CA TYR A 82 -0.15 2.15 -2.73
C TYR A 82 0.51 1.47 -3.92
N ILE A 83 0.44 0.14 -3.95
CA ILE A 83 0.81 -0.63 -5.12
C ILE A 83 -0.45 -0.75 -5.98
N PRO A 84 -0.45 -0.20 -7.21
CA PRO A 84 -1.65 -0.19 -8.03
C PRO A 84 -2.08 -1.61 -8.37
N PRO A 85 -3.40 -1.90 -8.38
CA PRO A 85 -3.90 -3.24 -8.67
C PRO A 85 -3.66 -3.60 -10.14
N LEU A 86 -3.36 -4.86 -10.38
CA LEU A 86 -3.42 -5.41 -11.73
C LEU A 86 -4.89 -5.63 -12.10
N SER A 87 -5.26 -5.15 -13.28
CA SER A 87 -6.62 -5.35 -13.79
C SER A 87 -6.77 -6.76 -14.37
N PRO A 88 -7.84 -7.50 -14.01
CA PRO A 88 -8.21 -8.69 -14.76
C PRO A 88 -8.66 -8.31 -16.18
N PRO A 89 -8.74 -9.31 -17.09
CA PRO A 89 -9.39 -9.15 -18.39
C PRO A 89 -10.84 -8.64 -18.26
N ARG A 90 -11.27 -7.90 -19.26
CA ARG A 90 -12.65 -7.42 -19.38
C ARG A 90 -13.55 -8.55 -19.88
N LEU A 91 -14.86 -8.43 -19.64
CA LEU A 91 -15.87 -9.20 -20.36
C LEU A 91 -16.50 -8.30 -21.42
N ASN A 92 -16.62 -8.78 -22.65
CA ASN A 92 -17.35 -8.07 -23.71
C ASN A 92 -18.87 -8.16 -23.46
N ASN A 93 -19.67 -7.57 -24.35
CA ASN A 93 -21.13 -7.53 -24.18
C ASN A 93 -21.78 -8.91 -24.35
N GLU A 94 -21.07 -9.82 -25.00
CA GLU A 94 -21.45 -11.21 -25.26
C GLU A 94 -21.10 -12.13 -24.08
N GLY A 95 -20.34 -11.63 -23.10
CA GLY A 95 -19.90 -12.40 -21.92
C GLY A 95 -18.58 -13.13 -22.11
N ASP A 96 -17.90 -12.97 -23.25
CA ASP A 96 -16.58 -13.55 -23.51
C ASP A 96 -15.45 -12.70 -22.91
N ILE A 97 -14.31 -13.36 -22.67
CA ILE A 97 -13.10 -12.72 -22.15
C ILE A 97 -12.46 -11.85 -23.24
N ASP A 98 -12.41 -10.54 -22.99
CA ASP A 98 -11.64 -9.58 -23.77
C ASP A 98 -10.31 -9.30 -23.05
N ALA A 99 -9.23 -9.88 -23.57
CA ALA A 99 -7.88 -9.68 -23.07
C ALA A 99 -7.18 -8.44 -23.66
N THR A 100 -7.81 -7.73 -24.61
CA THR A 100 -7.20 -6.58 -25.30
C THR A 100 -7.20 -5.33 -24.43
N GLN A 101 -8.16 -5.20 -23.51
CA GLN A 101 -8.28 -4.06 -22.61
C GLN A 101 -8.41 -4.49 -21.14
N PRO A 102 -7.78 -3.73 -20.21
CA PRO A 102 -7.99 -3.96 -18.79
C PRO A 102 -9.43 -3.57 -18.40
N ARG A 103 -10.04 -4.38 -17.51
CA ARG A 103 -11.31 -4.05 -16.86
C ARG A 103 -11.27 -2.71 -16.10
N LEU A 104 -10.15 -2.41 -15.44
CA LEU A 104 -9.92 -1.14 -14.75
C LEU A 104 -9.23 -0.17 -15.70
N PRO A 105 -9.85 0.97 -16.05
CA PRO A 105 -9.22 1.97 -16.92
C PRO A 105 -7.91 2.48 -16.32
N VAL A 106 -6.84 2.52 -17.11
CA VAL A 106 -5.52 2.98 -16.63
C VAL A 106 -5.57 4.47 -16.31
N GLU A 107 -6.38 5.23 -17.04
CA GLU A 107 -6.63 6.66 -16.82
C GLU A 107 -7.16 6.94 -15.40
N TYR A 108 -7.97 6.02 -14.85
CA TYR A 108 -8.45 6.13 -13.48
C TYR A 108 -7.32 5.90 -12.47
N LEU A 109 -6.42 4.94 -12.71
CA LEU A 109 -5.27 4.77 -11.84
C LEU A 109 -4.31 5.98 -11.92
N ARG A 110 -4.12 6.56 -13.12
CA ARG A 110 -3.32 7.78 -13.30
C ARG A 110 -3.91 8.97 -12.54
N SER A 111 -5.24 9.09 -12.46
CA SER A 111 -5.87 10.18 -11.69
C SER A 111 -5.69 10.03 -10.17
N LEU A 112 -5.40 8.82 -9.68
CA LEU A 112 -5.13 8.55 -8.27
C LEU A 112 -3.65 8.66 -7.89
N PHE A 113 -2.76 8.13 -8.73
CA PHE A 113 -1.35 7.92 -8.38
C PHE A 113 -0.38 8.65 -9.31
N GLY A 114 -0.87 9.36 -10.33
CA GLY A 114 -0.05 10.06 -11.31
C GLY A 114 0.42 9.19 -12.49
N PRO A 115 1.24 9.77 -13.39
CA PRO A 115 1.66 9.10 -14.63
C PRO A 115 2.63 7.92 -14.43
N GLU A 116 3.25 7.80 -13.25
CA GLU A 116 4.22 6.72 -12.96
C GLU A 116 3.57 5.33 -12.90
N VAL A 117 2.24 5.26 -12.76
CA VAL A 117 1.45 4.02 -12.72
C VAL A 117 1.77 3.10 -13.89
N ASP A 118 1.92 3.62 -15.11
CA ASP A 118 2.18 2.79 -16.29
C ASP A 118 3.47 1.98 -16.15
N GLY A 119 4.53 2.63 -15.65
CA GLY A 119 5.82 1.99 -15.39
C GLY A 119 5.72 0.95 -14.28
N VAL A 120 4.99 1.26 -13.22
CA VAL A 120 4.76 0.32 -12.10
C VAL A 120 4.00 -0.92 -12.56
N LEU A 121 2.89 -0.75 -13.29
CA LEU A 121 2.09 -1.86 -13.80
C LEU A 121 2.91 -2.75 -14.75
N SER A 122 3.73 -2.16 -15.62
CA SER A 122 4.64 -2.88 -16.50
C SER A 122 5.66 -3.71 -15.70
N ARG A 123 6.30 -3.10 -14.68
CA ARG A 123 7.26 -3.78 -13.80
C ARG A 123 6.62 -4.95 -13.06
N LEU A 124 5.47 -4.73 -12.41
CA LEU A 124 4.77 -5.79 -11.67
C LEU A 124 4.39 -6.97 -12.57
N LYS A 125 3.91 -6.71 -13.80
CA LYS A 125 3.63 -7.77 -14.78
C LYS A 125 4.89 -8.58 -15.12
N GLY A 126 6.01 -7.90 -15.35
CA GLY A 126 7.30 -8.56 -15.61
C GLY A 126 7.75 -9.45 -14.45
N GLU A 127 7.65 -8.97 -13.22
CA GLU A 127 8.02 -9.71 -12.01
C GLU A 127 7.11 -10.93 -11.76
N ILE A 128 5.82 -10.82 -12.08
CA ILE A 128 4.90 -11.97 -12.06
C ILE A 128 5.28 -13.01 -13.11
N GLU A 129 5.61 -12.58 -14.33
CA GLU A 129 6.04 -13.49 -15.39
C GLU A 129 7.34 -14.23 -15.03
N LYS A 130 8.30 -13.56 -14.38
CA LYS A 130 9.50 -14.21 -13.81
C LYS A 130 9.11 -15.34 -12.85
N LYS A 131 8.24 -15.06 -11.87
CA LYS A 131 7.77 -16.10 -10.93
C LYS A 131 7.02 -17.24 -11.63
N ARG A 132 6.20 -16.94 -12.66
CA ARG A 132 5.53 -17.98 -13.47
C ARG A 132 6.53 -18.90 -14.18
N LYS A 133 7.66 -18.36 -14.62
CA LYS A 133 8.79 -19.11 -15.21
C LYS A 133 9.72 -19.75 -14.17
N LYS A 134 9.38 -19.66 -12.88
CA LYS A 134 10.19 -20.13 -11.74
C LYS A 134 11.53 -19.41 -11.58
N GLU A 135 11.63 -18.18 -12.09
CA GLU A 135 12.77 -17.29 -11.87
C GLU A 135 12.59 -16.53 -10.54
N GLU A 136 13.70 -16.03 -9.99
CA GLU A 136 13.66 -15.22 -8.77
C GLU A 136 13.06 -13.82 -9.02
N SER A 137 12.30 -13.32 -8.04
CA SER A 137 11.76 -11.97 -8.04
C SER A 137 11.61 -11.48 -6.60
N LYS A 138 12.53 -10.60 -6.19
CA LYS A 138 12.53 -10.00 -4.85
C LYS A 138 11.28 -9.17 -4.57
N ILE A 139 10.78 -8.47 -5.60
CA ILE A 139 9.52 -7.72 -5.51
C ILE A 139 8.38 -8.69 -5.16
N MET A 140 8.22 -9.78 -5.91
CA MET A 140 7.15 -10.74 -5.63
C MET A 140 7.33 -11.46 -4.29
N ASP A 141 8.55 -11.76 -3.88
CA ASP A 141 8.81 -12.38 -2.58
C ASP A 141 8.34 -11.48 -1.43
N VAL A 142 8.60 -10.17 -1.52
CA VAL A 142 8.09 -9.18 -0.56
C VAL A 142 6.56 -9.06 -0.64
N LEU A 143 5.96 -9.04 -1.84
CA LEU A 143 4.51 -8.86 -2.00
C LEU A 143 3.68 -10.09 -1.64
N ILE A 144 4.22 -11.30 -1.82
CA ILE A 144 3.61 -12.54 -1.34
C ILE A 144 3.70 -12.60 0.19
N ALA A 145 4.76 -12.00 0.75
CA ALA A 145 5.00 -11.87 2.18
C ALA A 145 4.83 -13.19 2.94
N ALA A 146 5.44 -14.29 2.48
CA ALA A 146 5.21 -15.65 2.98
C ALA A 146 5.26 -15.75 4.52
N ARG A 147 6.14 -14.97 5.16
CA ARG A 147 6.18 -14.74 6.62
C ARG A 147 5.55 -13.38 6.95
N TRP A 148 4.38 -13.39 7.57
CA TRP A 148 3.58 -12.17 7.78
C TRP A 148 4.25 -11.16 8.72
N GLN A 149 5.13 -11.58 9.63
CA GLN A 149 5.85 -10.67 10.52
C GLN A 149 6.79 -9.72 9.77
N GLU A 150 7.23 -10.07 8.57
CA GLU A 150 8.06 -9.20 7.72
C GLU A 150 7.30 -7.95 7.27
N LEU A 151 5.96 -7.98 7.28
CA LEU A 151 5.10 -6.82 7.02
C LEU A 151 5.22 -5.74 8.09
N LEU A 152 5.66 -6.10 9.31
CA LEU A 152 5.54 -5.27 10.50
C LEU A 152 6.76 -4.38 10.75
N GLY A 153 7.83 -4.52 9.96
CA GLY A 153 9.08 -3.81 10.18
C GLY A 153 9.60 -4.05 11.61
N PRO A 154 9.96 -3.00 12.37
CA PRO A 154 10.43 -3.15 13.75
C PRO A 154 9.30 -3.47 14.76
N PHE A 155 8.04 -3.45 14.34
CA PHE A 155 6.88 -3.48 15.24
C PHE A 155 6.29 -4.90 15.45
N VAL A 156 7.15 -5.86 15.76
CA VAL A 156 6.82 -7.29 15.81
C VAL A 156 6.28 -7.80 17.15
N LYS A 157 6.32 -7.00 18.23
CA LYS A 157 5.87 -7.46 19.55
C LYS A 157 4.39 -7.83 19.56
N ASP A 158 4.05 -8.83 20.37
CA ASP A 158 2.66 -9.22 20.55
C ASP A 158 1.90 -8.14 21.36
N PRO A 159 0.70 -7.73 20.94
CA PRO A 159 -0.08 -6.72 21.65
C PRO A 159 -0.47 -7.13 23.08
N SER A 160 -0.48 -8.42 23.41
CA SER A 160 -0.77 -8.91 24.77
C SER A 160 0.40 -8.72 25.74
N GLU A 161 1.62 -8.64 25.21
CA GLU A 161 2.86 -8.47 25.97
C GLU A 161 3.19 -6.98 26.21
N ALA A 162 2.59 -6.10 25.42
CA ALA A 162 2.78 -4.65 25.51
C ALA A 162 1.87 -4.00 26.56
N ARG A 163 2.05 -4.37 27.83
CA ARG A 163 1.42 -3.69 28.98
C ARG A 163 2.18 -2.42 29.37
#